data_AF-A0A6H9LKR8-F1
#
_entry.id   AF-A0A6H9LKR8-F1
#
_cell.length_a   1.000
_cell.length_b   1.000
_cell.length_c   1.000
_cell.angle_alpha   90.00
_cell.angle_beta   90.00
_cell.angle_gamma   90.00
#
_symmetry.space_group_name_H-M   'P 1'
#
loop_
_entity.id
_entity.type
_entity.pdbx_description
1 polymer ?
#
loop_
_entity_poly.entity_id
_entity_poly.type
_entity_poly.pdbx_seq_one_letter_code
_entity_poly.pdbx_strand_id
1 'polypeptide(L)'
;MANKTNNRPLTFNIALWFGYIFSGIFLLYGGVQIVLSFLDRNFGDIFQLIVFTIIGLICIAFVIAFQELKKWGWYGLIALYSLIIIFGLIGYSHYENIIIALLSAGALYTLFSSETKNYLANQA
;
A
#
# COMPACT_ATOMS: atom_id res chain seq x y z
N MET A 1 1.30 20.96 -13.69
CA MET A 1 1.98 19.84 -13.01
C MET A 1 3.46 19.90 -13.36
N ALA A 2 4.26 20.56 -12.51
CA ALA A 2 5.68 20.77 -12.79
C ALA A 2 6.45 19.44 -12.65
N ASN A 3 7.29 19.16 -13.65
CA ASN A 3 8.16 17.99 -13.77
C ASN A 3 9.19 17.96 -12.60
N LYS A 4 8.81 17.43 -11.44
CA LYS A 4 9.72 17.12 -10.30
C LYS A 4 10.37 15.73 -10.46
N THR A 5 10.67 15.32 -11.68
CA THR A 5 11.05 13.93 -12.01
C THR A 5 12.55 13.65 -11.95
N ASN A 6 13.42 14.64 -11.68
CA ASN A 6 14.81 14.48 -12.11
C ASN A 6 15.86 14.10 -11.07
N ASN A 7 15.50 13.67 -9.85
CA ASN A 7 16.51 13.14 -8.90
C ASN A 7 15.94 12.26 -7.76
N ARG A 8 14.79 11.60 -7.98
CA ARG A 8 14.27 10.64 -7.00
C ARG A 8 15.00 9.31 -7.18
N PRO A 9 15.56 8.71 -6.12
CA PRO A 9 16.21 7.41 -6.24
C PRO A 9 15.18 6.36 -6.69
N LEU A 10 15.63 5.40 -7.52
CA LEU A 10 14.75 4.37 -8.08
C LEU A 10 14.08 3.56 -6.98
N THR A 11 14.80 3.31 -5.88
CA THR A 11 14.31 2.64 -4.67
C THR A 11 13.07 3.33 -4.08
N PHE A 12 13.05 4.66 -4.01
CA PHE A 12 11.89 5.44 -3.54
C PHE A 12 10.70 5.33 -4.51
N ASN A 13 10.95 5.44 -5.81
CA ASN A 13 9.90 5.36 -6.82
C ASN A 13 9.25 3.97 -6.85
N ILE A 14 10.04 2.89 -6.73
CA ILE A 14 9.52 1.52 -6.68
C ILE A 14 8.61 1.33 -5.46
N ALA A 15 9.05 1.76 -4.27
CA ALA A 15 8.24 1.65 -3.05
C ALA A 15 6.91 2.43 -3.14
N LEU A 16 6.95 3.61 -3.76
CA LEU A 16 5.80 4.48 -3.97
C LEU A 16 4.81 3.90 -5.00
N TRP A 17 5.31 3.39 -6.12
CA TRP A 17 4.48 2.72 -7.14
C TRP A 17 3.83 1.45 -6.60
N PHE A 18 4.58 0.63 -5.87
CA PHE A 18 4.03 -0.57 -5.25
C PHE A 18 2.92 -0.23 -4.25
N GLY A 19 3.09 0.83 -3.45
CA GLY A 19 2.06 1.33 -2.54
C GLY A 19 0.79 1.78 -3.26
N TYR A 20 0.91 2.48 -4.39
CA TYR A 20 -0.24 2.86 -5.22
C TYR A 20 -0.98 1.67 -5.81
N ILE A 21 -0.26 0.68 -6.34
CA ILE A 21 -0.86 -0.55 -6.87
C ILE A 21 -1.61 -1.28 -5.76
N PHE A 22 -0.97 -1.45 -4.60
CA PHE A 22 -1.55 -2.17 -3.47
C PHE A 22 -2.80 -1.49 -2.93
N SER A 23 -2.74 -0.18 -2.66
CA SER A 23 -3.90 0.61 -2.22
C SER A 23 -5.02 0.65 -3.26
N GLY A 24 -4.67 0.73 -4.54
CA GLY A 24 -5.61 0.68 -5.66
C GLY A 24 -6.39 -0.62 -5.71
N ILE A 25 -5.75 -1.77 -5.48
CA ILE A 25 -6.42 -3.07 -5.43
C ILE A 25 -7.45 -3.11 -4.30
N PHE A 26 -7.11 -2.64 -3.09
CA PHE A 26 -8.04 -2.62 -1.96
C PHE A 26 -9.23 -1.69 -2.20
N LEU A 27 -8.98 -0.50 -2.77
CA LEU A 27 -10.03 0.45 -3.11
C LEU A 27 -10.95 -0.06 -4.22
N LEU A 28 -10.40 -0.66 -5.26
CA LEU A 28 -11.18 -1.25 -6.35
C LEU A 28 -12.01 -2.42 -5.84
N TYR A 29 -11.41 -3.33 -5.06
CA TYR A 29 -12.13 -4.47 -4.49
C TYR A 29 -13.28 -4.01 -3.60
N GLY A 30 -13.03 -3.15 -2.60
CA GLY A 30 -14.06 -2.65 -1.70
C GLY A 30 -15.13 -1.82 -2.43
N GLY A 31 -14.70 -0.88 -3.28
CA GLY A 31 -15.60 0.01 -4.01
C GLY A 31 -16.51 -0.72 -4.99
N VAL A 32 -15.97 -1.63 -5.80
CA VAL A 32 -16.77 -2.41 -6.76
C VAL A 32 -17.78 -3.29 -6.02
N GLN A 33 -17.36 -3.96 -4.93
CA GLN A 33 -18.25 -4.82 -4.16
C GLN A 33 -19.39 -4.04 -3.48
N ILE A 34 -19.14 -2.81 -3.02
CA ILE A 34 -20.21 -1.94 -2.50
C ILE A 34 -21.24 -1.65 -3.61
N VAL A 35 -20.78 -1.28 -4.81
CA VAL A 35 -21.68 -1.00 -5.95
C VAL A 35 -22.51 -2.24 -6.31
N LEU A 36 -21.89 -3.42 -6.36
CA LEU A 36 -22.57 -4.68 -6.62
C LEU A 36 -23.58 -5.03 -5.52
N SER A 37 -23.23 -4.83 -4.24
CA SER A 37 -24.13 -5.08 -3.11
C SER A 37 -25.40 -4.21 -3.17
N PHE A 38 -25.25 -2.95 -3.60
CA PHE A 38 -26.39 -2.07 -3.84
C PHE A 38 -27.25 -2.51 -5.03
N LEU A 39 -26.63 -2.97 -6.11
CA LEU A 39 -27.33 -3.46 -7.31
C LEU A 39 -28.13 -4.73 -7.01
N ASP A 40 -27.55 -5.67 -6.27
CA ASP A 40 -28.16 -6.95 -5.92
C ASP A 40 -29.09 -6.87 -4.71
N ARG A 41 -29.17 -5.70 -4.04
CA ARG A 41 -29.90 -5.50 -2.77
C ARG A 41 -29.50 -6.50 -1.67
N ASN A 42 -28.26 -6.97 -1.71
CA ASN A 42 -27.72 -7.86 -0.71
C ASN A 42 -26.84 -7.07 0.26
N PHE A 43 -27.40 -6.75 1.43
CA PHE A 43 -26.73 -5.93 2.44
C PHE A 43 -26.01 -6.75 3.52
N GLY A 44 -25.95 -8.09 3.38
CA GLY A 44 -25.41 -8.99 4.41
C GLY A 44 -23.99 -8.65 4.85
N ASP A 45 -23.12 -8.30 3.89
CA ASP A 45 -21.68 -8.10 4.13
C ASP A 45 -21.22 -6.65 3.91
N ILE A 46 -22.14 -5.68 3.78
CA ILE A 46 -21.79 -4.29 3.47
C ILE A 46 -20.88 -3.68 4.53
N PHE A 47 -21.05 -4.04 5.80
CA PHE A 47 -20.16 -3.56 6.85
C PHE A 47 -18.70 -3.98 6.60
N GLN A 48 -18.47 -5.24 6.23
CA GLN A 48 -17.13 -5.73 5.88
C GLN A 48 -16.58 -4.98 4.66
N LEU A 49 -17.39 -4.77 3.62
CA LEU A 49 -16.97 -4.05 2.41
C LEU A 49 -16.61 -2.59 2.68
N ILE A 50 -17.36 -1.91 3.56
CA ILE A 50 -17.05 -0.55 4.02
C ILE A 50 -15.72 -0.54 4.77
N VAL A 51 -15.48 -1.49 5.68
CA VAL A 51 -14.20 -1.60 6.40
C VAL A 51 -13.03 -1.78 5.43
N PHE A 52 -13.15 -2.68 4.44
CA PHE A 52 -12.12 -2.87 3.42
C PHE A 52 -11.85 -1.59 2.61
N THR A 53 -12.90 -0.85 2.26
CA THR A 53 -12.76 0.42 1.52
C THR A 53 -12.07 1.48 2.36
N ILE A 54 -12.43 1.61 3.64
CA ILE A 54 -11.77 2.53 4.58
C ILE A 54 -10.30 2.17 4.75
N ILE A 55 -9.97 0.89 4.88
CA ILE A 55 -8.58 0.43 4.92
C ILE A 55 -7.85 0.85 3.63
N GLY A 56 -8.44 0.64 2.46
CA GLY A 56 -7.89 1.11 1.19
C GLY A 56 -7.61 2.62 1.15
N LEU A 57 -8.51 3.43 1.71
CA LEU A 57 -8.34 4.88 1.83
C LEU A 57 -7.20 5.25 2.79
N ILE A 58 -7.05 4.53 3.89
CA ILE A 58 -5.93 4.73 4.82
C ILE A 58 -4.61 4.36 4.13
N CYS A 59 -4.59 3.27 3.34
CA CYS A 59 -3.42 2.86 2.57
C CYS A 59 -2.99 3.95 1.59
N ILE A 60 -3.93 4.49 0.81
CA ILE A 60 -3.59 5.55 -0.16
C ILE A 60 -3.13 6.83 0.55
N ALA A 61 -3.68 7.15 1.72
CA ALA A 61 -3.21 8.28 2.53
C ALA A 61 -1.75 8.12 2.96
N PHE A 62 -1.31 6.92 3.37
CA PHE A 62 0.10 6.66 3.67
C PHE A 62 1.00 6.80 2.43
N VAL A 63 0.54 6.35 1.26
CA VAL A 63 1.30 6.48 0.00
C VAL A 63 1.45 7.96 -0.39
N ILE A 64 0.38 8.76 -0.29
CA ILE A 64 0.43 10.20 -0.56
C ILE A 64 1.36 10.90 0.45
N ALA A 65 1.24 10.56 1.73
CA ALA A 65 2.12 11.11 2.76
C ALA A 65 3.59 10.76 2.50
N PHE A 66 3.87 9.54 2.03
CA PHE A 66 5.21 9.12 1.63
C PHE A 66 5.71 9.88 0.40
N GLN A 67 4.85 10.13 -0.60
CA GLN A 67 5.16 10.96 -1.76
C GLN A 67 5.52 12.40 -1.39
N GLU A 68 4.86 12.94 -0.35
CA GLU A 68 5.13 14.26 0.23
C GLU A 68 6.32 14.26 1.20
N LEU A 69 7.06 13.13 1.31
CA LEU A 69 8.24 12.98 2.17
C LEU A 69 7.94 13.11 3.67
N LYS A 70 6.67 12.93 4.08
CA LYS A 70 6.31 12.99 5.50
C LYS A 70 6.75 11.71 6.20
N LYS A 71 7.44 11.86 7.34
CA LYS A 71 7.99 10.73 8.13
C LYS A 71 6.92 9.71 8.53
N TRP A 72 5.70 10.14 8.84
CA TRP A 72 4.60 9.24 9.21
C TRP A 72 4.11 8.36 8.04
N GLY A 73 4.22 8.84 6.79
CA GLY A 73 3.92 8.03 5.61
C GLY A 73 4.92 6.89 5.43
N TRP A 74 6.20 7.16 5.69
CA TRP A 74 7.25 6.13 5.69
C TRP A 74 7.01 5.05 6.75
N TYR A 75 6.73 5.44 8.00
CA TYR A 75 6.39 4.48 9.06
C TYR A 75 5.10 3.70 8.75
N GLY A 76 4.10 4.37 8.16
CA GLY A 76 2.85 3.74 7.74
C GLY A 76 3.07 2.64 6.71
N LEU A 77 3.89 2.89 5.69
CA LEU A 77 4.22 1.88 4.68
C LEU A 77 5.05 0.72 5.23
N ILE A 78 5.99 0.98 6.15
CA ILE A 78 6.74 -0.08 6.84
C ILE A 78 5.79 -0.98 7.63
N ALA A 79 4.90 -0.39 8.43
CA ALA A 79 3.94 -1.14 9.22
C ALA A 79 3.02 -1.97 8.32
N LEU A 80 2.54 -1.38 7.22
CA LEU A 80 1.64 -2.03 6.28
C LEU A 80 2.31 -3.22 5.57
N TYR A 81 3.51 -3.05 5.00
CA TYR A 81 4.20 -4.17 4.36
C TYR A 81 4.62 -5.26 5.35
N SER A 82 4.99 -4.88 6.57
CA SER A 82 5.28 -5.86 7.64
C SER A 82 4.04 -6.69 7.99
N LEU A 83 2.88 -6.04 8.12
CA LEU A 83 1.61 -6.70 8.38
C LEU A 83 1.25 -7.68 7.25
N ILE A 84 1.42 -7.29 6.00
CA ILE A 84 1.14 -8.14 4.83
C ILE A 84 2.06 -9.36 4.82
N ILE A 85 3.34 -9.19 5.13
CA ILE A 85 4.28 -10.31 5.21
C ILE A 85 3.83 -11.29 6.30
N ILE A 86 3.46 -10.80 7.48
CA ILE A 86 2.99 -11.65 8.59
C ILE A 86 1.73 -12.42 8.18
N PHE A 87 0.73 -11.73 7.61
CA PHE A 87 -0.50 -12.39 7.15
C PHE A 87 -0.24 -13.38 6.01
N GLY A 88 0.63 -13.03 5.07
CA GLY A 88 1.01 -13.91 3.97
C GLY A 88 1.70 -15.19 4.45
N LEU A 89 2.53 -15.09 5.49
CA LEU A 89 3.18 -16.24 6.12
C LEU A 89 2.21 -17.10 6.94
N ILE A 90 1.22 -16.50 7.60
CA ILE A 90 0.16 -17.26 8.30
C ILE A 90 -0.71 -18.00 7.30
N GLY A 91 -1.03 -17.37 6.16
CA GLY A 91 -1.82 -17.93 5.07
C GLY A 91 -1.05 -18.76 4.05
N TYR A 92 0.08 -19.38 4.42
CA TYR A 92 1.00 -20.07 3.50
C TYR A 92 0.39 -21.24 2.70
N SER A 93 -0.81 -21.70 3.08
CA SER A 93 -1.54 -22.74 2.36
C SER A 93 -1.91 -22.34 0.92
N HIS A 94 -1.93 -21.04 0.63
CA HIS A 94 -2.24 -20.48 -0.68
C HIS A 94 -0.97 -19.88 -1.31
N TYR A 95 -0.62 -20.32 -2.52
CA TYR A 95 0.61 -19.89 -3.19
C TYR A 95 0.60 -18.38 -3.49
N GLU A 96 -0.59 -17.80 -3.67
CA GLU A 96 -0.81 -16.38 -3.92
C GLU A 96 -0.30 -15.53 -2.74
N ASN A 97 -0.52 -16.00 -1.51
CA ASN A 97 -0.10 -15.32 -0.29
C ASN A 97 1.42 -15.26 -0.16
N ILE A 98 2.13 -16.29 -0.63
CA ILE A 98 3.60 -16.34 -0.65
C ILE A 98 4.16 -15.33 -1.67
N ILE A 99 3.55 -15.24 -2.86
CA ILE A 99 3.96 -14.27 -3.89
C ILE A 99 3.78 -12.83 -3.36
N ILE A 100 2.64 -12.55 -2.75
CA ILE A 100 2.35 -11.24 -2.16
C ILE A 100 3.34 -10.92 -1.04
N ALA A 101 3.63 -11.88 -0.16
CA ALA A 101 4.62 -11.72 0.91
C ALA A 101 6.03 -11.41 0.35
N LEU A 102 6.46 -12.10 -0.70
CA LEU A 102 7.75 -11.84 -1.35
C LEU A 102 7.81 -10.45 -1.98
N LEU A 103 6.75 -10.03 -2.68
CA LEU A 103 6.68 -8.68 -3.26
C LEU A 103 6.69 -7.60 -2.17
N SER A 104 5.95 -7.80 -1.08
CA SER A 104 5.96 -6.90 0.07
C SER A 104 7.31 -6.87 0.78
N ALA A 105 8.01 -8.00 0.88
CA ALA A 105 9.37 -8.03 1.42
C ALA A 105 10.36 -7.26 0.54
N GLY A 106 10.24 -7.35 -0.78
CA GLY A 106 11.01 -6.54 -1.73
C GLY A 106 10.74 -5.05 -1.57
N ALA A 107 9.47 -4.65 -1.45
CA ALA A 107 9.09 -3.25 -1.22
C ALA A 107 9.52 -2.74 0.16
N LEU A 108 9.51 -3.59 1.19
CA LEU A 108 10.02 -3.26 2.51
C LEU A 108 11.54 -3.06 2.47
N TYR A 109 12.27 -3.91 1.75
CA TYR A 109 13.72 -3.76 1.55
C TYR A 109 14.07 -2.42 0.90
N THR A 110 13.32 -2.00 -0.14
CA THR A 110 13.55 -0.70 -0.78
C THR A 110 13.25 0.47 0.15
N LEU A 111 12.27 0.36 1.05
CA LEU A 111 12.01 1.36 2.09
C LEU A 111 13.14 1.48 3.13
N PHE A 112 13.84 0.37 3.43
CA PHE A 112 14.95 0.36 4.38
C PHE A 112 16.31 0.72 3.76
N SER A 113 16.40 0.76 2.43
CA SER A 113 17.61 1.11 1.71
C SER A 113 18.14 2.50 2.09
N SER A 114 19.47 2.63 2.12
CA SER A 114 20.15 3.88 2.48
C SER A 114 19.77 5.04 1.57
N GLU A 115 19.50 4.76 0.29
CA GLU A 115 19.04 5.76 -0.68
C GLU A 115 17.70 6.38 -0.28
N THR A 116 16.71 5.55 0.04
CA THR A 116 15.38 6.02 0.44
C THR A 116 15.44 6.81 1.74
N LYS A 117 16.20 6.33 2.74
CA LYS A 117 16.37 7.03 4.03
C LYS A 117 17.07 8.37 3.87
N ASN A 118 18.17 8.41 3.10
CA ASN A 118 18.91 9.64 2.87
C ASN A 118 18.08 10.65 2.06
N TYR A 119 17.30 10.18 1.09
CA TYR A 119 16.41 11.04 0.32
C TYR A 119 15.29 11.65 1.19
N LEU A 120 14.70 10.85 2.08
CA LEU A 120 13.72 11.33 3.05
C LEU A 120 14.33 12.29 4.07
N ALA A 121 15.53 12.00 4.59
CA ALA A 121 16.20 12.84 5.57
C ALA A 121 16.70 14.18 5.01
N ASN A 122 17.10 14.21 3.74
CA ASN A 122 17.65 15.42 3.09
C ASN A 122 16.57 16.34 2.48
N GLN A 123 15.32 15.87 2.34
CA GLN A 123 14.23 16.63 1.73
C GLN A 123 12.97 16.80 2.60
N ALA A 124 12.91 16.18 3.79
CA ALA A 124 11.82 16.34 4.76
C ALA A 124 12.14 17.37 5.84
#